data_AF-A0A348WJ01-F1
#
_entry.id   AF-A0A348WJ01-F1
#
_cell.length_a   1.000
_cell.length_b   1.000
_cell.length_c   1.000
_cell.angle_alpha   90.00
_cell.angle_beta   90.00
_cell.angle_gamma   90.00
#
_symmetry.space_group_name_H-M   'P 1'
#
loop_
_entity.id
_entity.type
_entity.pdbx_description
1 polymer ?
#
loop_
_entity_poly.entity_id
_entity_poly.type
_entity_poly.pdbx_seq_one_letter_code
_entity_poly.pdbx_strand_id
1 'polypeptide(L)' 'MKFQGTEAYVATDDLKVAVNAAITLQRPLLVKGEPGTGKTELARQVSQALGLRMIEWNIKSTTRAAQGLYEYDAVSRLR' A
#
# COMPACT_ATOMS: atom_id res chain seq x y z
N MET A 1 8.21 9.01 11.45
CA MET A 1 8.69 8.00 10.49
C MET A 1 8.82 8.68 9.13
N LYS A 2 9.90 8.44 8.38
CA LYS A 2 10.11 9.08 7.06
C LYS A 2 10.58 8.04 6.05
N PHE A 3 9.90 7.93 4.92
CA PHE A 3 10.27 7.10 3.78
C PHE A 3 11.20 7.87 2.83
N GLN A 4 12.31 7.25 2.43
CA GLN A 4 13.30 7.84 1.51
C GLN A 4 13.47 7.05 0.20
N GLY A 5 12.76 5.93 0.03
CA GLY A 5 13.07 4.91 -0.98
C GLY A 5 13.81 3.72 -0.37
N THR A 6 14.11 2.73 -1.21
CA THR A 6 14.91 1.55 -0.85
C THR A 6 15.87 1.22 -2.00
N GLU A 7 16.82 0.31 -1.77
CA GLU A 7 17.72 -0.18 -2.84
C GLU A 7 16.94 -0.82 -4.00
N ALA A 8 15.80 -1.43 -3.71
CA ALA A 8 14.95 -2.12 -4.69
C ALA A 8 13.85 -1.22 -5.29
N TYR A 9 13.67 0.01 -4.80
CA TYR A 9 12.58 0.89 -5.22
C TYR A 9 13.00 2.36 -5.26
N VAL A 10 13.16 2.84 -6.50
CA VAL A 10 13.47 4.25 -6.77
C VAL A 10 12.17 5.05 -6.76
N ALA A 11 11.95 5.79 -5.68
CA ALA A 11 10.83 6.71 -5.57
C ALA A 11 11.21 8.12 -6.04
N THR A 12 10.37 8.73 -6.87
CA THR A 12 10.51 10.15 -7.22
C THR A 12 10.34 11.03 -5.98
N ASP A 13 10.85 12.27 -6.05
CA ASP A 13 10.71 13.21 -4.93
C ASP A 13 9.24 13.48 -4.59
N ASP A 14 8.39 13.69 -5.59
CA ASP A 14 6.95 13.88 -5.40
C ASP A 14 6.29 12.68 -4.71
N LEU A 15 6.67 11.46 -5.08
CA LEU A 15 6.13 10.25 -4.44
C LEU A 15 6.58 10.15 -2.98
N LYS A 16 7.85 10.48 -2.69
CA LYS A 16 8.36 10.53 -1.31
C LYS A 16 7.61 11.59 -0.50
N VAL A 17 7.32 12.75 -1.06
CA VAL A 17 6.52 13.80 -0.39
C VAL A 17 5.12 13.28 -0.08
N ALA A 18 4.43 12.67 -1.04
CA ALA A 18 3.07 12.14 -0.86
C ALA A 18 3.00 11.06 0.23
N VAL A 19 3.94 10.10 0.23
CA VAL A 19 4.04 9.05 1.25
C VAL A 19 4.29 9.64 2.63
N ASN A 20 5.25 10.56 2.74
CA ASN A 20 5.59 11.18 4.03
C ASN A 20 4.45 12.08 4.55
N ALA A 21 3.72 12.76 3.67
CA ALA A 21 2.55 13.54 4.04
C ALA A 21 1.43 12.62 4.58
N ALA A 22 1.15 11.50 3.92
CA ALA A 22 0.15 10.52 4.37
C ALA A 22 0.50 9.96 5.76
N ILE A 23 1.77 9.62 5.99
CA ILE A 23 2.27 9.16 7.30
C ILE A 23 2.09 10.24 8.36
N THR A 24 2.53 11.47 8.06
CA THR A 24 2.52 12.60 9.02
C THR A 24 1.09 13.01 9.38
N LEU A 25 0.19 13.04 8.41
CA LEU A 25 -1.21 13.44 8.60
C LEU A 25 -2.10 12.29 9.08
N GLN A 26 -1.57 11.06 9.13
CA GLN A 26 -2.34 9.84 9.40
C GLN A 26 -3.57 9.72 8.49
N ARG A 27 -3.40 10.07 7.21
CA ARG A 27 -4.45 10.01 6.19
C ARG A 27 -4.14 8.92 5.16
N PRO A 28 -5.15 8.25 4.61
CA PRO A 28 -4.94 7.25 3.57
C PRO A 28 -4.37 7.89 2.29
N LEU A 29 -3.50 7.15 1.61
CA LEU A 29 -2.92 7.54 0.33
C LEU A 29 -3.48 6.64 -0.77
N LEU A 30 -4.14 7.25 -1.77
CA LEU A 30 -4.58 6.56 -2.98
C LEU A 30 -3.55 6.77 -4.10
N VAL A 31 -2.96 5.69 -4.61
CA VAL A 31 -1.95 5.74 -5.67
C VAL A 31 -2.57 5.30 -6.99
N LYS A 32 -2.50 6.16 -8.02
CA LYS A 32 -2.99 5.89 -9.38
C LYS A 32 -1.82 5.85 -10.38
N GLY A 33 -2.01 5.15 -11.50
CA GLY A 33 -1.05 5.13 -12.62
C GLY A 33 -1.16 3.87 -13.47
N GLU A 34 -0.42 3.81 -14.57
CA GLU A 34 -0.46 2.72 -15.55
C GLU A 34 -0.15 1.34 -14.95
N PRO A 35 -0.73 0.24 -15.45
CA PRO A 35 -0.37 -1.12 -15.02
C PRO A 35 1.14 -1.35 -15.06
N GLY A 36 1.69 -2.05 -14.05
CA GLY A 36 3.13 -2.36 -13.99
C GLY A 36 4.04 -1.27 -13.42
N THR A 37 3.54 -0.08 -13.04
CA THR A 37 4.38 1.02 -12.50
C THR A 37 4.79 0.89 -11.01
N GLY A 38 4.78 -0.32 -10.45
CA GLY A 38 5.28 -0.55 -9.08
C GLY A 38 4.39 -0.04 -7.94
N LYS A 39 3.09 0.18 -8.16
CA LYS A 39 2.15 0.62 -7.09
C LYS A 39 2.03 -0.37 -5.94
N THR A 40 1.88 -1.66 -6.24
CA THR A 40 1.86 -2.71 -5.21
C THR A 40 3.20 -2.82 -4.50
N GLU A 41 4.29 -2.65 -5.25
CA GLU A 41 5.64 -2.71 -4.71
C GLU A 41 5.92 -1.55 -3.76
N LEU A 42 5.41 -0.35 -4.04
CA LEU A 42 5.50 0.79 -3.12
C LEU A 42 5.01 0.43 -1.71
N ALA A 43 3.86 -0.24 -1.58
CA ALA A 43 3.33 -0.62 -0.28
C ALA A 43 4.27 -1.56 0.49
N ARG A 44 4.85 -2.56 -0.22
CA ARG A 44 5.84 -3.48 0.36
C ARG A 44 7.07 -2.73 0.83
N GLN A 45 7.63 -1.88 -0.02
CA GLN A 45 8.87 -1.16 0.24
C GLN A 45 8.72 -0.12 1.34
N VAL A 46 7.57 0.57 1.41
CA VAL A 46 7.26 1.47 2.53
C VAL A 46 7.15 0.68 3.83
N SER A 47 6.45 -0.46 3.85
CA SER A 47 6.32 -1.26 5.07
C SER A 47 7.67 -1.81 5.55
N GLN A 48 8.50 -2.32 4.64
CA GLN A 48 9.83 -2.84 4.93
C GLN A 48 10.75 -1.74 5.45
N ALA A 49 10.81 -0.59 4.76
CA ALA A 49 11.67 0.54 5.15
C ALA A 49 11.30 1.13 6.51
N LEU A 50 10.04 1.03 6.92
CA LEU A 50 9.55 1.55 8.19
C LEU A 50 9.43 0.48 9.29
N GLY A 51 9.78 -0.78 9.00
CA GLY A 51 9.65 -1.90 9.95
C GLY A 51 8.20 -2.19 10.35
N LEU A 52 7.24 -1.92 9.47
CA LEU A 52 5.81 -2.08 9.72
C LEU A 52 5.30 -3.43 9.24
N ARG A 53 4.30 -3.97 9.94
CA ARG A 53 3.54 -5.13 9.44
C ARG A 53 2.71 -4.70 8.23
N MET A 54 2.93 -5.37 7.09
CA MET A 54 2.09 -5.20 5.92
C MET A 54 0.80 -6.02 6.05
N ILE A 55 -0.34 -5.37 5.80
CA ILE A 55 -1.64 -6.04 5.70
C ILE A 55 -2.11 -5.86 4.26
N GLU A 56 -2.29 -6.98 3.57
CA GLU A 56 -2.77 -7.00 2.19
C GLU A 56 -4.23 -7.43 2.16
N TRP A 57 -5.07 -6.64 1.50
CA TRP A 57 -6.46 -6.94 1.26
C TRP A 57 -6.85 -6.60 -0.18
N ASN A 58 -7.12 -7.64 -0.96
CA ASN A 58 -7.54 -7.51 -2.35
C ASN A 58 -9.03 -7.17 -2.42
N ILE A 59 -9.35 -6.04 -3.07
CA ILE A 59 -10.71 -5.50 -3.17
C ILE A 59 -11.18 -5.52 -4.64
N LYS A 60 -12.45 -5.84 -4.84
CA LYS A 60 -13.16 -5.79 -6.14
C LYS A 60 -14.26 -4.73 -6.09
N SER A 61 -14.81 -4.36 -7.25
CA SER A 61 -15.95 -3.43 -7.32
C SER A 61 -17.20 -3.93 -6.57
N THR A 62 -17.29 -5.24 -6.34
CA THR A 62 -18.37 -5.88 -5.59
C THR A 62 -18.07 -6.05 -4.10
N THR A 63 -16.87 -5.72 -3.64
CA THR A 63 -16.47 -5.87 -2.24
C THR A 63 -17.15 -4.81 -1.37
N ARG A 64 -17.79 -5.25 -0.28
CA ARG A 64 -18.44 -4.40 0.72
C ARG A 64 -17.62 -4.33 2.00
N ALA A 65 -17.78 -3.24 2.76
CA ALA A 65 -17.09 -3.06 4.05
C ALA A 65 -17.35 -4.19 5.04
N ALA A 66 -18.59 -4.71 5.09
CA ALA A 66 -18.94 -5.84 5.95
C ALA A 66 -18.07 -7.08 5.67
N GLN A 67 -17.71 -7.31 4.41
CA GLN A 67 -16.87 -8.45 4.02
C GLN A 67 -15.44 -8.29 4.56
N GLY A 68 -14.90 -7.07 4.65
CA GLY A 68 -13.57 -6.86 5.25
C GLY A 68 -13.53 -6.92 6.76
N LEU A 69 -14.66 -6.57 7.41
CA LEU A 69 -14.74 -6.44 8.86
C LEU A 69 -15.19 -7.74 9.53
N TYR A 70 -16.01 -8.56 8.86
CA TYR A 70 -16.70 -9.69 9.48
C TYR A 70 -16.57 -11.02 8.71
N GLU A 71 -16.21 -10.99 7.42
CA GLU A 71 -16.13 -12.21 6.60
C GLU A 71 -14.67 -12.50 6.20
N TYR A 72 -14.17 -13.67 6.59
CA TYR A 72 -12.84 -14.11 6.17
C TYR A 72 -12.96 -15.06 4.98
N ASP A 73 -12.64 -14.58 3.77
CA ASP A 73 -12.56 -15.43 2.58
C ASP A 73 -11.17 -16.07 2.47
N ALA A 74 -11.07 -17.31 2.97
CA ALA A 74 -9.84 -18.11 2.94
C ALA A 74 -9.43 -18.56 1.52
N VAL A 75 -10.35 -18.60 0.57
CA VAL A 75 -10.12 -19.20 -0.77
C VAL A 75 -9.48 -18.19 -1.72
N SER A 76 -9.86 -16.91 -1.63
CA SER A 76 -9.29 -15.82 -2.44
C SER A 76 -7.80 -15.53 -2.18
N ARG A 77 -7.20 -16.11 -1.13
CA ARG A 77 -5.78 -15.90 -0.74
C ARG A 77 -4.77 -16.81 -1.45
N LEU A 78 -5.22 -17.82 -2.21
CA LEU A 78 -4.36 -18.82 -2.85
C LEU A 78 -3.88 -18.45 -4.26
N ARG A 79 -3.81 -17.16 -4.61
CA ARG A 79 -3.35 -16.70 -5.93
C ARG A 79 -2.28 -15.65 -5.83
#